data_AF-N6XC87-F1
#
_entry.id   AF-N6XC87-F1
#
_cell.length_a   1.000
_cell.length_b   1.000
_cell.length_c   1.000
_cell.angle_alpha   90.00
_cell.angle_beta   90.00
_cell.angle_gamma   90.00
#
_symmetry.space_group_name_H-M   'P 1'
#
loop_
_entity.id
_entity.type
_entity.pdbx_description
1 polymer ?
#
loop_
_entity_poly.entity_id
_entity_poly.type
_entity_poly.pdbx_seq_one_letter_code
_entity_poly.pdbx_strand_id
1 'polypeptide(L)'
;AKPATAQAARAAPIETATSTVQTLRAAEPPKAVEAAPPNGAVDQGDKKLILPPLPNIRPAKPDPERVEREAPKPATAETVRKAEKSAPPARPGAARRPEPPRAVVRETPRPQAPAPVALARPQVKAPSVPAAPVPPDPVEVLLRAQRDNAFDPGWRYEGELGPEAWGRLRPDWRLCSEGTRQSPIDLRDGVAVDLAPVKFHYRSTGFRIRDTGNTLQVDVGEGMGVEIRGTRYALERFTLHRPSQERVGGMAYDMAAYLEHRSADGRTAIVSILLEAGGAPNALLQTLWNNLPLDRGREFVPDAVIDLNGFVPENPAHFLYLGSLPVPPCTEDVIWVVMKTSMPMADDQLAVFGRLYPRNSRPIQPANGRLVLESR
;
A
#
# COMPACT_ATOMS: atom_id res chain seq x y z
N ALA A 1 55.09 62.67 -29.51
CA ALA A 1 55.24 62.58 -30.97
C ALA A 1 54.60 61.28 -31.46
N LYS A 2 53.35 61.37 -32.00
CA LYS A 2 52.45 60.26 -32.42
C LYS A 2 52.10 59.22 -31.31
N PRO A 3 50.91 58.58 -31.30
CA PRO A 3 50.05 58.22 -32.43
C PRO A 3 48.62 58.80 -32.39
N ALA A 4 47.85 58.46 -33.42
CA ALA A 4 46.61 59.07 -33.88
C ALA A 4 45.39 58.81 -32.97
N THR A 5 44.54 59.83 -32.89
CA THR A 5 43.31 59.92 -32.09
C THR A 5 42.15 59.23 -32.80
N ALA A 6 41.49 58.31 -32.10
CA ALA A 6 40.29 57.60 -32.55
C ALA A 6 39.06 58.52 -32.51
N GLN A 7 38.20 58.38 -33.52
CA GLN A 7 37.00 59.18 -33.76
C GLN A 7 35.83 58.64 -32.92
N ALA A 8 35.15 59.55 -32.22
CA ALA A 8 34.03 59.27 -31.32
C ALA A 8 32.73 58.97 -32.10
N ALA A 9 32.05 57.86 -31.74
CA ALA A 9 30.67 57.58 -32.11
C ALA A 9 29.76 57.79 -30.88
N ARG A 10 28.69 58.57 -31.07
CA ARG A 10 27.70 58.95 -30.04
C ARG A 10 26.84 57.76 -29.62
N ALA A 11 26.68 57.57 -28.32
CA ALA A 11 25.76 56.63 -27.69
C ALA A 11 24.35 57.26 -27.52
N ALA A 12 23.31 56.48 -27.80
CA ALA A 12 21.90 56.81 -27.57
C ALA A 12 21.46 56.32 -26.17
N PRO A 13 20.58 57.05 -25.45
CA PRO A 13 20.20 56.71 -24.09
C PRO A 13 19.01 55.73 -24.01
N ILE A 14 19.03 55.00 -22.89
CA ILE A 14 18.11 53.96 -22.42
C ILE A 14 16.85 54.60 -21.81
N GLU A 15 15.65 54.22 -22.27
CA GLU A 15 14.39 54.61 -21.63
C GLU A 15 14.01 53.65 -20.50
N THR A 16 13.67 54.23 -19.35
CA THR A 16 13.19 53.59 -18.14
C THR A 16 11.66 53.76 -18.07
N ALA A 17 10.91 52.66 -18.02
CA ALA A 17 9.46 52.69 -17.83
C ALA A 17 9.12 52.56 -16.34
N THR A 18 8.69 53.68 -15.75
CA THR A 18 8.24 53.76 -14.35
C THR A 18 6.72 53.56 -14.30
N SER A 19 6.30 52.64 -13.43
CA SER A 19 4.92 52.29 -13.11
C SER A 19 4.16 53.48 -12.48
N THR A 20 2.95 53.76 -12.97
CA THR A 20 2.01 54.71 -12.33
C THR A 20 0.71 53.99 -11.98
N VAL A 21 0.32 54.15 -10.70
CA VAL A 21 -0.83 53.56 -10.01
C VAL A 21 -2.16 54.08 -10.58
N GLN A 22 -3.09 53.18 -10.89
CA GLN A 22 -4.48 53.52 -11.20
C GLN A 22 -5.43 52.94 -10.14
N THR A 23 -6.16 53.85 -9.50
CA THR A 23 -7.15 53.62 -8.46
C THR A 23 -8.46 53.11 -9.07
N LEU A 24 -8.89 51.90 -8.72
CA LEU A 24 -10.20 51.37 -9.12
C LEU A 24 -11.30 51.91 -8.18
N ARG A 25 -12.25 52.65 -8.76
CA ARG A 25 -13.53 53.03 -8.12
C ARG A 25 -14.57 51.93 -8.32
N ALA A 26 -15.37 51.71 -7.27
CA ALA A 26 -16.48 50.77 -7.22
C ALA A 26 -17.61 51.11 -8.22
N ALA A 27 -18.22 50.07 -8.79
CA ALA A 27 -19.45 50.13 -9.57
C ALA A 27 -20.48 49.14 -8.97
N GLU A 28 -21.73 49.60 -8.87
CA GLU A 28 -22.90 48.96 -8.25
C GLU A 28 -23.42 47.70 -8.94
N PRO A 29 -24.19 46.84 -8.24
CA PRO A 29 -24.74 45.60 -8.81
C PRO A 29 -26.05 45.84 -9.59
N PRO A 30 -26.30 45.12 -10.71
CA PRO A 30 -27.57 45.19 -11.40
C PRO A 30 -28.66 44.35 -10.72
N LYS A 31 -29.88 44.90 -10.70
CA LYS A 31 -31.13 44.26 -10.22
C LYS A 31 -31.71 43.26 -11.22
N ALA A 32 -32.48 42.34 -10.64
CA ALA A 32 -33.10 41.15 -11.22
C ALA A 32 -34.07 41.38 -12.39
N VAL A 33 -34.12 40.40 -13.29
CA VAL A 33 -35.24 40.13 -14.21
C VAL A 33 -35.72 38.70 -13.97
N GLU A 34 -37.02 38.58 -13.72
CA GLU A 34 -37.80 37.40 -13.37
C GLU A 34 -38.01 36.50 -14.60
N ALA A 35 -37.85 35.18 -14.45
CA ALA A 35 -38.19 34.20 -15.49
C ALA A 35 -39.11 33.12 -14.90
N ALA A 36 -40.32 33.04 -15.44
CA ALA A 36 -41.31 31.99 -15.18
C ALA A 36 -40.90 30.64 -15.82
N PRO A 37 -41.45 29.50 -15.35
CA PRO A 37 -40.89 28.18 -15.62
C PRO A 37 -41.44 27.57 -16.92
N PRO A 38 -40.75 26.58 -17.52
CA PRO A 38 -41.42 25.60 -18.35
C PRO A 38 -41.40 24.22 -17.70
N ASN A 39 -42.58 23.75 -17.33
CA ASN A 39 -42.89 22.33 -17.40
C ASN A 39 -43.06 21.96 -18.88
N GLY A 40 -42.29 20.96 -19.33
CA GLY A 40 -42.44 20.35 -20.64
C GLY A 40 -41.92 18.92 -20.57
N ALA A 41 -42.83 17.98 -20.38
CA ALA A 41 -42.56 16.55 -20.45
C ALA A 41 -42.01 16.19 -21.84
N VAL A 42 -40.89 15.46 -21.87
CA VAL A 42 -40.43 14.71 -23.05
C VAL A 42 -39.97 13.33 -22.59
N ASP A 43 -40.88 12.37 -22.77
CA ASP A 43 -40.66 11.00 -23.23
C ASP A 43 -39.30 10.35 -22.89
N GLN A 44 -39.26 9.60 -21.77
CA GLN A 44 -38.23 8.59 -21.55
C GLN A 44 -38.52 7.41 -22.48
N GLY A 45 -38.06 7.51 -23.72
CA GLY A 45 -37.88 6.34 -24.57
C GLY A 45 -36.86 5.41 -23.92
N ASP A 46 -37.35 4.25 -23.46
CA ASP A 46 -36.57 3.10 -22.98
C ASP A 46 -35.47 2.72 -23.99
N LYS A 47 -34.28 3.31 -23.87
CA LYS A 47 -33.07 2.73 -24.46
C LYS A 47 -32.57 1.63 -23.54
N LYS A 48 -33.22 0.47 -23.64
CA LYS A 48 -32.64 -0.81 -23.23
C LYS A 48 -31.25 -0.91 -23.86
N LEU A 49 -30.20 -0.86 -23.03
CA LEU A 49 -28.85 -1.22 -23.45
C LEU A 49 -28.86 -2.72 -23.79
N ILE A 50 -29.07 -3.04 -25.06
CA ILE A 50 -28.96 -4.42 -25.57
C ILE A 50 -27.46 -4.72 -25.72
N LEU A 51 -26.90 -5.44 -24.75
CA LEU A 51 -25.64 -6.15 -24.95
C LEU A 51 -25.82 -7.15 -26.11
N PRO A 52 -24.83 -7.31 -27.01
CA PRO A 52 -24.87 -8.39 -28.00
C PRO A 52 -24.88 -9.75 -27.27
N PRO A 53 -25.63 -10.76 -27.76
CA PRO A 53 -25.70 -12.06 -27.12
C PRO A 53 -24.32 -12.73 -27.14
N LEU A 54 -23.95 -13.34 -26.00
CA LEU A 54 -22.73 -14.13 -25.86
C LEU A 54 -22.74 -15.30 -26.85
N PRO A 55 -21.59 -15.65 -27.46
CA PRO A 55 -21.50 -16.83 -28.32
C PRO A 55 -21.83 -18.10 -27.52
N ASN A 56 -22.53 -19.04 -28.16
CA ASN A 56 -22.85 -20.35 -27.59
C ASN A 56 -21.57 -21.14 -27.31
N ILE A 57 -21.12 -21.18 -26.05
CA ILE A 57 -20.00 -22.01 -25.60
C ILE A 57 -20.58 -23.32 -25.07
N ARG A 58 -20.20 -24.44 -25.71
CA ARG A 58 -20.54 -25.79 -25.21
C ARG A 58 -19.66 -26.10 -23.99
N PRO A 59 -20.22 -26.69 -22.91
CA PRO A 59 -19.41 -27.07 -21.75
C PRO A 59 -18.40 -28.15 -22.13
N ALA A 60 -17.12 -27.87 -21.92
CA ALA A 60 -16.06 -28.87 -21.97
C ALA A 60 -15.97 -29.60 -20.61
N LYS A 61 -15.63 -30.89 -20.66
CA LYS A 61 -15.55 -31.78 -19.49
C LYS A 61 -14.46 -31.32 -18.51
N PRO A 62 -14.62 -31.59 -17.20
CA PRO A 62 -13.65 -31.17 -16.19
C PRO A 62 -12.32 -31.91 -16.32
N ASP A 63 -11.23 -31.17 -16.18
CA ASP A 63 -9.84 -31.65 -16.11
C ASP A 63 -9.54 -32.15 -14.67
N PRO A 64 -8.84 -33.28 -14.46
CA PRO A 64 -8.84 -33.97 -13.17
C PRO A 64 -7.80 -33.52 -12.14
N GLU A 65 -7.02 -32.45 -12.37
CA GLU A 65 -6.01 -32.00 -11.40
C GLU A 65 -6.40 -30.70 -10.68
N ARG A 66 -7.31 -30.85 -9.71
CA ARG A 66 -7.58 -29.83 -8.68
C ARG A 66 -6.76 -30.16 -7.44
N VAL A 67 -5.65 -29.45 -7.23
CA VAL A 67 -4.94 -29.47 -5.94
C VAL A 67 -5.66 -28.49 -5.01
N GLU A 68 -6.53 -29.03 -4.17
CA GLU A 68 -7.24 -28.32 -3.12
C GLU A 68 -6.27 -27.96 -1.99
N ARG A 69 -6.08 -26.67 -1.70
CA ARG A 69 -5.30 -26.24 -0.53
C ARG A 69 -6.20 -26.32 0.70
N GLU A 70 -5.98 -27.34 1.52
CA GLU A 70 -6.66 -27.52 2.80
C GLU A 70 -6.04 -26.62 3.88
N ALA A 71 -6.89 -26.02 4.73
CA ALA A 71 -6.47 -25.16 5.84
C ALA A 71 -5.84 -25.99 6.98
N PRO A 72 -4.79 -25.49 7.66
CA PRO A 72 -4.16 -26.21 8.76
C PRO A 72 -5.06 -26.23 10.01
N LYS A 73 -5.27 -27.42 10.59
CA LYS A 73 -5.96 -27.62 11.87
C LYS A 73 -5.04 -27.29 13.06
N PRO A 74 -5.58 -26.80 14.19
CA PRO A 74 -4.79 -26.35 15.34
C PRO A 74 -4.23 -27.52 16.16
N ALA A 75 -3.02 -27.36 16.69
CA ALA A 75 -2.38 -28.33 17.58
C ALA A 75 -2.87 -28.18 19.03
N THR A 76 -3.31 -29.28 19.64
CA THR A 76 -3.50 -29.40 21.09
C THR A 76 -2.35 -30.18 21.72
N ALA A 77 -1.89 -29.70 22.86
CA ALA A 77 -0.86 -30.29 23.68
C ALA A 77 -1.39 -31.51 24.47
N GLU A 78 -0.84 -32.69 24.23
CA GLU A 78 -0.64 -33.73 25.25
C GLU A 78 0.13 -34.90 24.62
N THR A 79 1.37 -35.14 25.08
CA THR A 79 1.77 -36.48 25.59
C THR A 79 3.19 -36.44 26.12
N VAL A 80 3.27 -36.83 27.39
CA VAL A 80 4.44 -36.89 28.26
C VAL A 80 4.88 -38.36 28.35
N ARG A 81 6.20 -38.58 28.28
CA ARG A 81 6.99 -39.72 28.83
C ARG A 81 6.67 -41.15 28.34
N LYS A 82 7.68 -41.77 27.71
CA LYS A 82 8.49 -42.91 28.23
C LYS A 82 9.23 -43.59 27.09
N ALA A 83 10.55 -43.76 27.22
CA ALA A 83 11.21 -45.06 27.04
C ALA A 83 12.70 -44.92 27.41
N GLU A 84 13.13 -45.74 28.36
CA GLU A 84 14.49 -45.88 28.84
C GLU A 84 14.94 -47.34 28.59
N LYS A 85 16.25 -47.53 28.42
CA LYS A 85 17.04 -48.78 28.57
C LYS A 85 17.12 -49.74 27.37
N SER A 86 18.35 -49.93 26.85
CA SER A 86 19.26 -51.04 27.24
C SER A 86 20.44 -51.21 26.24
N ALA A 87 21.67 -51.30 26.75
CA ALA A 87 22.89 -51.87 26.10
C ALA A 87 23.16 -53.28 26.72
N PRO A 88 24.13 -54.17 26.34
CA PRO A 88 25.54 -53.96 25.88
C PRO A 88 26.12 -55.09 24.93
N PRO A 89 27.43 -55.51 24.88
CA PRO A 89 28.69 -54.83 24.47
C PRO A 89 29.71 -55.63 23.55
N ALA A 90 30.87 -54.97 23.23
CA ALA A 90 32.28 -55.47 23.06
C ALA A 90 32.75 -56.08 21.69
N ARG A 91 33.99 -55.97 21.11
CA ARG A 91 35.35 -55.38 21.38
C ARG A 91 36.29 -55.62 20.11
N PRO A 92 37.66 -55.43 20.06
CA PRO A 92 38.39 -54.24 19.53
C PRO A 92 39.62 -54.51 18.56
N GLY A 93 40.41 -53.48 18.20
CA GLY A 93 41.80 -53.62 17.67
C GLY A 93 42.53 -52.26 17.49
N ALA A 94 43.47 -51.90 18.38
CA ALA A 94 44.95 -51.84 18.22
C ALA A 94 45.48 -50.57 17.50
N ALA A 95 46.12 -49.58 18.17
CA ALA A 95 47.54 -49.46 18.58
C ALA A 95 48.08 -48.15 17.92
N ARG A 96 48.93 -47.26 18.46
CA ARG A 96 50.12 -47.36 19.33
C ARG A 96 50.47 -45.94 19.86
N ARG A 97 51.01 -45.87 21.07
CA ARG A 97 51.77 -44.74 21.67
C ARG A 97 53.25 -45.16 21.72
N PRO A 98 54.22 -44.24 21.86
CA PRO A 98 55.15 -44.42 22.98
C PRO A 98 55.57 -43.11 23.68
N GLU A 99 56.27 -43.30 24.79
CA GLU A 99 56.45 -42.43 25.95
C GLU A 99 57.97 -42.40 26.32
N PRO A 100 58.41 -42.10 27.57
CA PRO A 100 59.31 -41.04 28.09
C PRO A 100 60.80 -41.54 28.24
N PRO A 101 61.67 -41.32 29.29
CA PRO A 101 61.75 -40.45 30.50
C PRO A 101 63.18 -39.80 30.69
N ARG A 102 63.54 -39.02 31.74
CA ARG A 102 63.88 -39.37 33.14
C ARG A 102 64.34 -38.14 33.95
N ALA A 103 64.22 -38.25 35.27
CA ALA A 103 64.57 -37.26 36.30
C ALA A 103 66.04 -37.28 36.75
N VAL A 104 66.56 -36.15 37.26
CA VAL A 104 67.64 -36.05 38.26
C VAL A 104 67.43 -34.80 39.14
N VAL A 105 67.67 -34.95 40.45
CA VAL A 105 67.57 -33.94 41.51
C VAL A 105 68.97 -33.37 41.83
N ARG A 106 69.11 -32.06 42.12
CA ARG A 106 69.98 -31.56 43.22
C ARG A 106 69.89 -30.04 43.50
N GLU A 107 69.90 -29.78 44.82
CA GLU A 107 70.39 -28.63 45.60
C GLU A 107 69.70 -27.25 45.52
N THR A 108 69.18 -26.85 46.69
CA THR A 108 68.67 -25.51 47.05
C THR A 108 69.78 -24.53 47.43
N PRO A 109 69.76 -23.30 46.87
CA PRO A 109 70.34 -22.12 47.51
C PRO A 109 69.28 -21.27 48.24
N ARG A 110 69.70 -20.62 49.34
CA ARG A 110 68.94 -19.67 50.18
C ARG A 110 68.48 -18.40 49.41
N PRO A 111 67.57 -17.58 49.98
CA PRO A 111 66.52 -16.87 49.24
C PRO A 111 66.97 -15.52 48.69
N GLN A 112 66.52 -15.20 47.47
CA GLN A 112 66.51 -13.82 46.98
C GLN A 112 65.25 -13.12 47.48
N ALA A 113 65.42 -11.86 47.93
CA ALA A 113 64.35 -11.03 48.46
C ALA A 113 63.19 -10.88 47.45
N PRO A 114 61.92 -10.89 47.88
CA PRO A 114 60.80 -10.70 46.97
C PRO A 114 60.87 -9.29 46.35
N ALA A 115 60.84 -9.23 45.03
CA ALA A 115 60.60 -7.98 44.31
C ALA A 115 59.23 -7.40 44.76
N PRO A 116 59.11 -6.08 44.95
CA PRO A 116 57.89 -5.48 45.45
C PRO A 116 56.74 -5.78 44.49
N VAL A 117 55.69 -6.40 45.03
CA VAL A 117 54.40 -6.57 44.37
C VAL A 117 53.89 -5.18 44.01
N ALA A 118 53.84 -4.88 42.72
CA ALA A 118 53.15 -3.69 42.24
C ALA A 118 51.67 -3.84 42.62
N LEU A 119 51.23 -3.05 43.59
CA LEU A 119 49.81 -2.91 43.92
C LEU A 119 49.08 -2.50 42.64
N ALA A 120 48.27 -3.42 42.11
CA ALA A 120 47.37 -3.11 41.00
C ALA A 120 46.50 -1.93 41.43
N ARG A 121 46.65 -0.79 40.74
CA ARG A 121 45.77 0.35 40.95
C ARG A 121 44.33 -0.11 40.71
N PRO A 122 43.37 0.17 41.61
CA PRO A 122 41.98 -0.11 41.34
C PRO A 122 41.58 0.64 40.07
N GLN A 123 41.18 -0.08 39.03
CA GLN A 123 40.56 0.53 37.88
C GLN A 123 39.22 1.11 38.35
N VAL A 124 39.20 2.42 38.53
CA VAL A 124 37.94 3.16 38.69
C VAL A 124 37.15 2.90 37.42
N LYS A 125 36.07 2.11 37.52
CA LYS A 125 35.09 1.99 36.43
C LYS A 125 34.68 3.42 36.06
N ALA A 126 34.99 3.84 34.84
CA ALA A 126 34.49 5.09 34.32
C ALA A 126 32.96 5.12 34.51
N PRO A 127 32.39 6.23 34.99
CA PRO A 127 30.94 6.34 35.09
C PRO A 127 30.36 6.10 33.70
N SER A 128 29.47 5.11 33.59
CA SER A 128 28.71 4.88 32.37
C SER A 128 27.95 6.17 32.05
N VAL A 129 28.36 6.85 30.98
CA VAL A 129 27.61 7.98 30.45
C VAL A 129 26.19 7.48 30.20
N PRO A 130 25.14 8.10 30.78
CA PRO A 130 23.78 7.70 30.48
C PRO A 130 23.59 7.76 28.97
N ALA A 131 23.12 6.66 28.39
CA ALA A 131 22.87 6.58 26.95
C ALA A 131 22.04 7.79 26.54
N ALA A 132 22.48 8.48 25.49
CA ALA A 132 21.72 9.60 24.93
C ALA A 132 20.26 9.14 24.70
N PRO A 133 19.27 10.00 24.98
CA PRO A 133 17.87 9.64 24.80
C PRO A 133 17.67 9.17 23.36
N VAL A 134 17.14 7.95 23.19
CA VAL A 134 16.83 7.39 21.89
C VAL A 134 15.84 8.33 21.20
N PRO A 135 16.10 8.78 19.96
CA PRO A 135 15.15 9.64 19.25
C PRO A 135 13.80 8.92 19.15
N PRO A 136 12.68 9.65 19.26
CA PRO A 136 11.36 9.04 19.20
C PRO A 136 11.16 8.38 17.85
N ASP A 137 10.49 7.22 17.86
CA ASP A 137 10.07 6.52 16.65
C ASP A 137 9.27 7.49 15.74
N PRO A 138 9.68 7.67 14.46
CA PRO A 138 8.99 8.56 13.53
C PRO A 138 7.48 8.29 13.42
N VAL A 139 7.06 7.02 13.53
CA VAL A 139 5.65 6.63 13.50
C VAL A 139 4.92 7.11 14.76
N GLU A 140 5.57 7.07 15.92
CA GLU A 140 4.99 7.64 17.15
C GLU A 140 4.87 9.16 17.07
N VAL A 141 5.87 9.84 16.49
CA VAL A 141 5.81 11.29 16.28
C VAL A 141 4.64 11.64 15.37
N LEU A 142 4.48 10.91 14.28
CA LEU A 142 3.35 11.05 13.36
C LEU A 142 2.01 10.82 14.06
N LEU A 143 1.85 9.71 14.78
CA LEU A 143 0.60 9.38 15.48
C LEU A 143 0.23 10.44 16.54
N ARG A 144 1.22 11.04 17.20
CA ARG A 144 0.99 12.17 18.13
C ARG A 144 0.51 13.40 17.39
N ALA A 145 1.21 13.81 16.32
CA ALA A 145 0.79 14.95 15.50
C ALA A 145 -0.65 14.81 14.96
N GLN A 146 -1.02 13.59 14.55
CA GLN A 146 -2.38 13.30 14.06
C GLN A 146 -3.47 13.32 15.15
N ARG A 147 -3.13 13.05 16.42
CA ARG A 147 -4.08 13.13 17.55
C ARG A 147 -4.38 14.57 17.92
N ASP A 148 -3.39 15.44 17.81
CA ASP A 148 -3.51 16.85 18.17
C ASP A 148 -4.32 17.65 17.12
N ASN A 149 -4.49 17.10 15.92
CA ASN A 149 -5.20 17.72 14.82
C ASN A 149 -6.58 17.07 14.61
N ALA A 150 -7.66 17.77 15.02
CA ALA A 150 -9.04 17.28 14.92
C ALA A 150 -9.54 17.34 13.46
N PHE A 151 -9.16 16.35 12.65
CA PHE A 151 -9.68 16.14 11.30
C PHE A 151 -10.83 15.13 11.31
N ASP A 152 -12.00 15.53 10.79
CA ASP A 152 -13.16 14.65 10.62
C ASP A 152 -13.38 14.29 9.14
N PRO A 153 -13.16 13.03 8.75
CA PRO A 153 -13.42 12.58 7.38
C PRO A 153 -14.93 12.44 7.05
N GLY A 154 -15.82 12.52 8.04
CA GLY A 154 -17.27 12.41 7.87
C GLY A 154 -17.80 10.99 7.64
N TRP A 155 -16.92 9.98 7.62
CA TRP A 155 -17.23 8.55 7.62
C TRP A 155 -16.05 7.77 8.20
N ARG A 156 -16.26 6.55 8.69
CA ARG A 156 -15.21 5.69 9.27
C ARG A 156 -15.42 4.23 8.89
N TYR A 157 -14.45 3.37 9.21
CA TYR A 157 -14.58 1.91 9.06
C TYR A 157 -15.16 1.21 10.30
N GLU A 158 -15.35 1.94 11.40
CA GLU A 158 -15.87 1.41 12.66
C GLU A 158 -16.73 2.46 13.38
N GLY A 159 -17.53 2.01 14.35
CA GLY A 159 -18.39 2.87 15.17
C GLY A 159 -19.63 3.39 14.46
N GLU A 160 -20.22 4.47 14.98
CA GLU A 160 -21.48 5.04 14.48
C GLU A 160 -21.39 5.60 13.05
N LEU A 161 -20.18 5.92 12.60
CA LEU A 161 -19.90 6.37 11.23
C LEU A 161 -19.39 5.22 10.33
N GLY A 162 -19.54 3.98 10.77
CA GLY A 162 -19.08 2.76 10.12
C GLY A 162 -19.85 2.37 8.85
N PRO A 163 -19.40 1.33 8.13
CA PRO A 163 -19.97 0.88 6.85
C PRO A 163 -21.47 0.61 6.87
N GLU A 164 -22.00 0.10 7.98
CA GLU A 164 -23.42 -0.19 8.18
C GLU A 164 -24.28 1.09 8.18
N ALA A 165 -23.68 2.23 8.51
CA ALA A 165 -24.34 3.53 8.59
C ALA A 165 -24.16 4.40 7.34
N TRP A 166 -23.16 4.13 6.49
CA TRP A 166 -22.77 5.02 5.37
C TRP A 166 -23.93 5.50 4.52
N GLY A 167 -24.86 4.60 4.14
CA GLY A 167 -26.01 4.96 3.32
C GLY A 167 -27.00 5.94 3.96
N ARG A 168 -26.95 6.11 5.28
CA ARG A 168 -27.80 7.01 6.06
C ARG A 168 -27.09 8.30 6.48
N LEU A 169 -25.76 8.34 6.37
CA LEU A 169 -24.98 9.52 6.75
C LEU A 169 -25.26 10.70 5.84
N ARG A 170 -25.46 10.45 4.52
CA ARG A 170 -25.79 11.47 3.53
C ARG A 170 -26.73 10.95 2.43
N PRO A 171 -27.63 11.80 1.89
CA PRO A 171 -28.58 11.38 0.85
C PRO A 171 -27.94 10.89 -0.47
N ASP A 172 -26.75 11.37 -0.80
CA ASP A 172 -25.96 10.98 -1.97
C ASP A 172 -25.21 9.66 -1.77
N TRP A 173 -25.16 9.12 -0.54
CA TRP A 173 -24.48 7.88 -0.21
C TRP A 173 -25.42 6.67 -0.13
N ARG A 174 -26.71 6.83 -0.46
CA ARG A 174 -27.74 5.79 -0.33
C ARG A 174 -27.36 4.45 -0.97
N LEU A 175 -26.57 4.46 -2.05
CA LEU A 175 -26.10 3.26 -2.73
C LEU A 175 -25.25 2.37 -1.82
N CYS A 176 -24.61 2.93 -0.80
CA CYS A 176 -23.87 2.15 0.18
C CYS A 176 -24.76 1.14 0.95
N SER A 177 -26.08 1.40 1.05
CA SER A 177 -27.05 0.49 1.67
C SER A 177 -28.06 -0.13 0.70
N GLU A 178 -28.38 0.56 -0.40
CA GLU A 178 -29.42 0.15 -1.36
C GLU A 178 -28.85 -0.54 -2.61
N GLY A 179 -27.56 -0.35 -2.89
CA GLY A 179 -26.90 -0.90 -4.06
C GLY A 179 -26.90 -2.43 -4.06
N THR A 180 -27.08 -3.03 -5.24
CA THR A 180 -27.12 -4.49 -5.41
C THR A 180 -25.87 -5.05 -6.09
N ARG A 181 -24.96 -4.19 -6.56
CA ARG A 181 -23.68 -4.53 -7.18
C ARG A 181 -22.53 -3.91 -6.39
N GLN A 182 -22.62 -3.95 -5.06
CA GLN A 182 -21.64 -3.35 -4.17
C GLN A 182 -20.33 -4.16 -4.09
N SER A 183 -19.22 -3.46 -3.87
CA SER A 183 -17.89 -4.03 -3.58
C SER A 183 -17.45 -3.70 -2.16
N PRO A 184 -16.58 -4.50 -1.52
CA PRO A 184 -15.90 -5.69 -2.07
C PRO A 184 -16.79 -6.94 -2.06
N ILE A 185 -16.34 -8.03 -2.71
CA ILE A 185 -16.97 -9.35 -2.66
C ILE A 185 -15.96 -10.45 -2.29
N ASP A 186 -16.49 -11.64 -2.01
CA ASP A 186 -15.69 -12.86 -1.90
C ASP A 186 -15.62 -13.59 -3.24
N LEU A 187 -14.42 -13.89 -3.71
CA LEU A 187 -14.10 -14.49 -5.00
C LEU A 187 -13.91 -16.00 -4.81
N ARG A 188 -14.98 -16.79 -5.03
CA ARG A 188 -14.98 -18.26 -4.83
C ARG A 188 -15.22 -19.07 -6.10
N ASP A 189 -16.12 -18.60 -6.97
CA ASP A 189 -16.67 -19.38 -8.09
C ASP A 189 -16.51 -18.62 -9.41
N GLY A 190 -15.27 -18.24 -9.73
CA GLY A 190 -14.95 -17.59 -10.99
C GLY A 190 -15.24 -18.50 -12.18
N VAL A 191 -15.92 -17.97 -13.21
CA VAL A 191 -16.06 -18.68 -14.48
C VAL A 191 -14.75 -18.52 -15.23
N ALA A 192 -14.01 -19.62 -15.32
CA ALA A 192 -12.73 -19.67 -16.02
C ALA A 192 -12.90 -19.42 -17.52
N VAL A 193 -12.32 -18.33 -18.02
CA VAL A 193 -12.37 -17.91 -19.42
C VAL A 193 -11.01 -17.38 -19.87
N ASP A 194 -10.80 -17.36 -21.19
CA ASP A 194 -9.58 -16.79 -21.77
C ASP A 194 -9.69 -15.26 -21.77
N LEU A 195 -9.35 -14.65 -20.63
CA LEU A 195 -9.28 -13.19 -20.49
C LEU A 195 -7.97 -12.67 -21.09
N ALA A 196 -8.08 -11.62 -21.90
CA ALA A 196 -6.90 -10.87 -22.32
C ALA A 196 -6.21 -10.27 -21.08
N PRO A 197 -4.87 -10.41 -20.95
CA PRO A 197 -4.10 -9.77 -19.89
C PRO A 197 -4.37 -8.27 -19.80
N VAL A 198 -4.40 -7.75 -18.57
CA VAL A 198 -4.35 -6.30 -18.35
C VAL A 198 -2.96 -5.81 -18.74
N LYS A 199 -2.91 -4.80 -19.61
CA LYS A 199 -1.63 -4.17 -19.97
C LYS A 199 -1.40 -2.98 -19.07
N PHE A 200 -0.30 -3.00 -18.35
CA PHE A 200 0.12 -1.92 -17.46
C PHE A 200 1.03 -0.96 -18.21
N HIS A 201 0.70 0.33 -18.17
CA HIS A 201 1.50 1.42 -18.74
C HIS A 201 2.06 2.26 -17.61
N TYR A 202 2.82 1.62 -16.73
CA TYR A 202 3.39 2.22 -15.53
C TYR A 202 4.87 2.56 -15.68
N ARG A 203 5.30 3.62 -15.01
CA ARG A 203 6.68 4.13 -14.95
C ARG A 203 6.89 4.87 -13.63
N SER A 204 8.14 5.27 -13.39
CA SER A 204 8.48 6.14 -12.27
C SER A 204 7.83 7.51 -12.40
N THR A 205 7.31 8.03 -11.31
CA THR A 205 6.61 9.34 -11.30
C THR A 205 6.73 10.02 -9.94
N GLY A 206 6.60 11.35 -9.94
CA GLY A 206 6.33 12.10 -8.72
C GLY A 206 4.89 11.85 -8.26
N PHE A 207 4.62 12.11 -6.99
CA PHE A 207 3.33 11.80 -6.39
C PHE A 207 2.93 12.85 -5.35
N ARG A 208 1.62 12.89 -5.06
CA ARG A 208 1.07 13.61 -3.92
C ARG A 208 0.48 12.57 -2.97
N ILE A 209 0.71 12.73 -1.69
CA ILE A 209 0.26 11.79 -0.66
C ILE A 209 -0.58 12.52 0.37
N ARG A 210 -1.68 11.89 0.79
CA ARG A 210 -2.62 12.43 1.75
C ARG A 210 -3.11 11.34 2.70
N ASP A 211 -3.05 11.60 3.99
CA ASP A 211 -3.83 10.83 4.97
C ASP A 211 -5.25 11.38 4.98
N THR A 212 -6.21 10.59 4.50
CA THR A 212 -7.63 10.98 4.41
C THR A 212 -8.38 10.82 5.73
N GLY A 213 -7.71 10.41 6.81
CA GLY A 213 -8.32 9.98 8.07
C GLY A 213 -8.82 8.53 8.04
N ASN A 214 -9.09 7.97 6.85
CA ASN A 214 -9.57 6.60 6.67
C ASN A 214 -8.60 5.70 5.89
N THR A 215 -7.74 6.28 5.07
CA THR A 215 -6.73 5.58 4.28
C THR A 215 -5.63 6.55 3.84
N LEU A 216 -4.49 5.99 3.45
CA LEU A 216 -3.45 6.71 2.74
C LEU A 216 -3.79 6.73 1.25
N GLN A 217 -4.05 7.93 0.71
CA GLN A 217 -4.29 8.15 -0.72
C GLN A 217 -3.02 8.70 -1.37
N VAL A 218 -2.69 8.16 -2.54
CA VAL A 218 -1.57 8.60 -3.36
C VAL A 218 -2.07 8.96 -4.76
N ASP A 219 -1.98 10.24 -5.10
CA ASP A 219 -2.33 10.78 -6.41
C ASP A 219 -1.07 10.86 -7.29
N VAL A 220 -1.20 10.46 -8.55
CA VAL A 220 -0.07 10.42 -9.50
C VAL A 220 -0.34 11.30 -10.72
N GLY A 221 0.73 11.67 -11.42
CA GLY A 221 0.65 12.46 -12.64
C GLY A 221 0.05 11.72 -13.84
N GLU A 222 -0.26 12.49 -14.89
CA GLU A 222 -0.91 12.00 -16.11
C GLU A 222 -0.07 10.99 -16.92
N GLY A 223 -0.73 10.31 -17.86
CA GLY A 223 -0.10 9.42 -18.83
C GLY A 223 0.19 8.02 -18.31
N MET A 224 -0.11 7.72 -17.05
CA MET A 224 -0.11 6.39 -16.45
C MET A 224 -1.46 5.71 -16.65
N GLY A 225 -1.52 4.38 -16.65
CA GLY A 225 -2.81 3.68 -16.68
C GLY A 225 -2.73 2.25 -17.15
N VAL A 226 -3.89 1.71 -17.52
CA VAL A 226 -4.04 0.32 -17.97
C VAL A 226 -4.89 0.21 -19.23
N GLU A 227 -4.71 -0.87 -19.99
CA GLU A 227 -5.66 -1.32 -20.99
C GLU A 227 -6.40 -2.55 -20.49
N ILE A 228 -7.73 -2.44 -20.41
CA ILE A 228 -8.63 -3.54 -20.02
C ILE A 228 -9.58 -3.78 -21.20
N ARG A 229 -9.51 -4.98 -21.79
CA ARG A 229 -10.35 -5.39 -22.94
C ARG A 229 -10.35 -4.37 -24.09
N GLY A 230 -9.18 -3.82 -24.41
CA GLY A 230 -8.98 -2.85 -25.49
C GLY A 230 -9.41 -1.42 -25.17
N THR A 231 -9.91 -1.13 -23.97
CA THR A 231 -10.19 0.24 -23.51
C THR A 231 -9.07 0.73 -22.61
N ARG A 232 -8.59 1.96 -22.84
CA ARG A 232 -7.61 2.62 -21.97
C ARG A 232 -8.29 3.30 -20.78
N TYR A 233 -7.75 3.08 -19.59
CA TYR A 233 -8.12 3.78 -18.36
C TYR A 233 -6.87 4.47 -17.79
N ALA A 234 -6.91 5.79 -17.66
CA ALA A 234 -5.84 6.58 -17.04
C ALA A 234 -5.88 6.39 -15.52
N LEU A 235 -4.72 6.19 -14.89
CA LEU A 235 -4.59 6.09 -13.45
C LEU A 235 -4.74 7.48 -12.82
N GLU A 236 -5.64 7.63 -11.85
CA GLU A 236 -5.82 8.88 -11.09
C GLU A 236 -5.06 8.81 -9.76
N ARG A 237 -5.32 7.76 -8.99
CA ARG A 237 -4.84 7.60 -7.62
C ARG A 237 -4.84 6.14 -7.20
N PHE A 238 -4.22 5.85 -6.06
CA PHE A 238 -4.44 4.59 -5.37
C PHE A 238 -4.53 4.76 -3.85
N THR A 239 -5.19 3.81 -3.20
CA THR A 239 -5.33 3.76 -1.73
C THR A 239 -4.84 2.44 -1.17
N LEU A 240 -4.46 2.43 0.11
CA LEU A 240 -3.95 1.25 0.82
C LEU A 240 -4.92 0.80 1.91
N HIS A 241 -5.16 -0.50 2.01
CA HIS A 241 -6.11 -1.06 2.98
C HIS A 241 -5.60 -2.33 3.62
N ARG A 242 -5.86 -2.47 4.93
CA ARG A 242 -5.49 -3.60 5.77
C ARG A 242 -6.70 -4.07 6.58
N PRO A 243 -7.11 -5.36 6.45
CA PRO A 243 -6.66 -6.33 5.44
C PRO A 243 -7.15 -5.96 4.01
N SER A 244 -6.93 -6.81 3.00
CA SER A 244 -7.66 -6.66 1.74
C SER A 244 -9.17 -6.63 2.00
N GLN A 245 -9.88 -5.78 1.25
CA GLN A 245 -11.33 -5.62 1.34
C GLN A 245 -12.06 -6.84 0.74
N GLU A 246 -11.55 -7.34 -0.38
CA GLU A 246 -11.98 -8.54 -1.07
C GLU A 246 -11.44 -9.76 -0.35
N ARG A 247 -12.15 -10.87 -0.55
CA ARG A 247 -11.68 -12.18 -0.14
C ARG A 247 -11.47 -13.04 -1.38
N VAL A 248 -10.49 -13.93 -1.31
CA VAL A 248 -10.28 -15.00 -2.30
C VAL A 248 -10.48 -16.30 -1.55
N GLY A 249 -11.48 -17.09 -1.96
CA GLY A 249 -11.81 -18.34 -1.25
C GLY A 249 -12.18 -18.12 0.22
N GLY A 250 -12.78 -16.98 0.58
CA GLY A 250 -13.09 -16.63 1.98
C GLY A 250 -11.94 -15.99 2.77
N MET A 251 -10.73 -15.94 2.22
CA MET A 251 -9.55 -15.42 2.91
C MET A 251 -9.21 -14.01 2.44
N ALA A 252 -8.91 -13.12 3.39
CA ALA A 252 -8.36 -11.81 3.09
C ALA A 252 -6.84 -11.88 3.10
N TYR A 253 -6.20 -11.05 2.28
CA TYR A 253 -4.77 -10.82 2.27
C TYR A 253 -4.38 -9.78 3.33
N ASP A 254 -3.10 -9.75 3.70
CA ASP A 254 -2.60 -8.88 4.77
C ASP A 254 -2.83 -7.40 4.47
N MET A 255 -2.67 -7.00 3.21
CA MET A 255 -2.93 -5.65 2.73
C MET A 255 -3.31 -5.68 1.24
N ALA A 256 -3.88 -4.59 0.73
CA ALA A 256 -4.08 -4.40 -0.70
C ALA A 256 -3.92 -2.93 -1.10
N ALA A 257 -3.50 -2.72 -2.35
CA ALA A 257 -3.54 -1.43 -3.02
C ALA A 257 -4.67 -1.43 -4.06
N TYR A 258 -5.54 -0.41 -4.02
CA TYR A 258 -6.61 -0.22 -5.01
C TYR A 258 -6.26 0.96 -5.91
N LEU A 259 -5.94 0.67 -7.16
CA LEU A 259 -5.56 1.66 -8.16
C LEU A 259 -6.81 2.05 -8.93
N GLU A 260 -7.29 3.28 -8.71
CA GLU A 260 -8.48 3.83 -9.37
C GLU A 260 -8.11 4.50 -10.69
N HIS A 261 -8.79 4.07 -11.75
CA HIS A 261 -8.59 4.52 -13.10
C HIS A 261 -9.88 5.03 -13.73
N ARG A 262 -9.74 5.94 -14.70
CA ARG A 262 -10.84 6.49 -15.48
C ARG A 262 -10.55 6.45 -16.97
N SER A 263 -11.53 5.99 -17.74
CA SER A 263 -11.47 6.02 -19.20
C SER A 263 -11.98 7.36 -19.75
N ALA A 264 -11.72 7.61 -21.04
CA ALA A 264 -12.11 8.87 -21.68
C ALA A 264 -13.64 9.10 -21.72
N ASP A 265 -14.45 8.04 -21.63
CA ASP A 265 -15.92 8.12 -21.56
C ASP A 265 -16.46 8.17 -20.12
N GLY A 266 -15.57 8.30 -19.13
CA GLY A 266 -15.92 8.46 -17.72
C GLY A 266 -16.09 7.17 -16.93
N ARG A 267 -16.01 5.98 -17.56
CA ARG A 267 -16.09 4.71 -16.82
C ARG A 267 -14.90 4.52 -15.89
N THR A 268 -15.18 4.01 -14.68
CA THR A 268 -14.18 3.73 -13.66
C THR A 268 -13.75 2.26 -13.67
N ALA A 269 -12.46 2.03 -13.48
CA ALA A 269 -11.90 0.71 -13.22
C ALA A 269 -10.99 0.76 -11.99
N ILE A 270 -11.09 -0.26 -11.12
CA ILE A 270 -10.18 -0.47 -10.01
C ILE A 270 -9.34 -1.71 -10.29
N VAL A 271 -8.03 -1.56 -10.24
CA VAL A 271 -7.10 -2.70 -10.19
C VAL A 271 -6.68 -2.91 -8.75
N SER A 272 -6.97 -4.09 -8.20
CA SER A 272 -6.59 -4.51 -6.87
C SER A 272 -5.31 -5.33 -6.91
N ILE A 273 -4.28 -4.84 -6.23
CA ILE A 273 -3.00 -5.53 -6.02
C ILE A 273 -2.97 -6.04 -4.59
N LEU A 274 -3.01 -7.35 -4.43
CA LEU A 274 -2.98 -8.02 -3.13
C LEU A 274 -1.53 -8.06 -2.61
N LEU A 275 -1.35 -7.89 -1.30
CA LEU A 275 -0.03 -7.82 -0.66
C LEU A 275 0.05 -8.84 0.47
N GLU A 276 1.15 -9.60 0.51
CA GLU A 276 1.41 -10.61 1.55
C GLU A 276 2.67 -10.27 2.33
N ALA A 277 2.58 -10.38 3.66
CA ALA A 277 3.70 -10.19 4.57
C ALA A 277 4.66 -11.40 4.57
N GLY A 278 5.76 -11.31 5.31
CA GLY A 278 6.82 -12.32 5.34
C GLY A 278 7.70 -12.39 4.08
N GLY A 279 7.53 -11.44 3.14
CA GLY A 279 8.30 -11.36 1.91
C GLY A 279 9.45 -10.34 1.96
N ALA A 280 10.07 -10.10 0.80
CA ALA A 280 11.04 -9.03 0.64
C ALA A 280 10.37 -7.65 0.80
N PRO A 281 11.09 -6.62 1.32
CA PRO A 281 10.57 -5.27 1.38
C PRO A 281 10.16 -4.74 0.00
N ASN A 282 8.97 -4.16 -0.09
CA ASN A 282 8.50 -3.53 -1.32
C ASN A 282 9.02 -2.08 -1.38
N ALA A 283 9.78 -1.75 -2.44
CA ALA A 283 10.50 -0.48 -2.55
C ALA A 283 9.57 0.74 -2.73
N LEU A 284 8.51 0.62 -3.54
CA LEU A 284 7.50 1.68 -3.72
C LEU A 284 6.92 2.06 -2.36
N LEU A 285 6.49 1.02 -1.67
CA LEU A 285 5.89 1.04 -0.36
C LEU A 285 6.84 1.70 0.65
N GLN A 286 8.13 1.32 0.68
CA GLN A 286 9.16 1.98 1.49
C GLN A 286 9.26 3.49 1.24
N THR A 287 9.21 3.91 -0.03
CA THR A 287 9.23 5.33 -0.38
C THR A 287 8.00 6.06 0.19
N LEU A 288 6.82 5.44 0.21
CA LEU A 288 5.64 6.03 0.83
C LEU A 288 5.81 6.18 2.35
N TRP A 289 6.33 5.16 3.04
CA TRP A 289 6.57 5.24 4.49
C TRP A 289 7.59 6.30 4.89
N ASN A 290 8.60 6.52 4.06
CA ASN A 290 9.57 7.59 4.27
C ASN A 290 8.97 9.00 4.07
N ASN A 291 7.77 9.10 3.49
CA ASN A 291 7.11 10.35 3.11
C ASN A 291 5.67 10.44 3.62
N LEU A 292 5.37 9.83 4.77
CA LEU A 292 4.04 9.91 5.38
C LEU A 292 3.69 11.35 5.78
N PRO A 293 2.47 11.83 5.45
CA PRO A 293 2.05 13.18 5.81
C PRO A 293 1.78 13.29 7.31
N LEU A 294 2.34 14.34 7.94
CA LEU A 294 2.16 14.62 9.37
C LEU A 294 0.73 15.03 9.73
N ASP A 295 0.09 15.81 8.85
CA ASP A 295 -1.25 16.33 9.04
C ASP A 295 -2.28 15.51 8.24
N ARG A 296 -3.40 15.15 8.89
CA ARG A 296 -4.55 14.56 8.20
C ARG A 296 -5.26 15.59 7.32
N GLY A 297 -5.82 15.13 6.21
CA GLY A 297 -6.62 15.90 5.26
C GLY A 297 -5.81 16.78 4.30
N ARG A 298 -4.53 17.04 4.59
CA ARG A 298 -3.64 17.88 3.77
C ARG A 298 -2.83 17.04 2.80
N GLU A 299 -2.69 17.55 1.58
CA GLU A 299 -1.75 16.96 0.61
C GLU A 299 -0.32 17.34 0.95
N PHE A 300 0.56 16.36 0.82
CA PHE A 300 1.99 16.52 0.86
C PHE A 300 2.56 16.12 -0.51
N VAL A 301 3.52 16.89 -1.03
CA VAL A 301 4.20 16.62 -2.30
C VAL A 301 5.67 16.35 -1.98
N PRO A 302 6.09 15.08 -1.91
CA PRO A 302 7.48 14.75 -1.62
C PRO A 302 8.42 15.09 -2.77
N ASP A 303 9.66 15.46 -2.44
CA ASP A 303 10.78 15.47 -3.39
C ASP A 303 11.34 14.03 -3.55
N ALA A 304 10.48 13.13 -4.02
CA ALA A 304 10.76 11.72 -4.21
C ALA A 304 9.94 11.17 -5.37
N VAL A 305 10.40 10.06 -5.94
CA VAL A 305 9.70 9.34 -7.01
C VAL A 305 9.32 7.94 -6.55
N ILE A 306 8.19 7.46 -7.04
CA ILE A 306 7.76 6.06 -6.88
C ILE A 306 7.76 5.36 -8.23
N ASP A 307 8.18 4.10 -8.26
CA ASP A 307 8.02 3.22 -9.43
C ASP A 307 6.82 2.30 -9.24
N LEU A 308 5.74 2.58 -9.96
CA LEU A 308 4.49 1.82 -9.89
C LEU A 308 4.62 0.39 -10.45
N ASN A 309 5.72 0.05 -11.15
CA ASN A 309 5.99 -1.34 -11.52
C ASN A 309 6.22 -2.24 -10.30
N GLY A 310 6.54 -1.67 -9.12
CA GLY A 310 6.59 -2.40 -7.85
C GLY A 310 5.24 -2.99 -7.39
N PHE A 311 4.15 -2.66 -8.08
CA PHE A 311 2.80 -3.20 -7.89
C PHE A 311 2.29 -4.02 -9.08
N VAL A 312 3.11 -4.27 -10.11
CA VAL A 312 2.70 -5.05 -11.28
C VAL A 312 3.16 -6.50 -11.10
N PRO A 313 2.25 -7.47 -10.90
CA PRO A 313 2.63 -8.88 -10.82
C PRO A 313 3.11 -9.40 -12.18
N GLU A 314 4.11 -10.29 -12.17
CA GLU A 314 4.62 -10.91 -13.40
C GLU A 314 3.55 -11.78 -14.09
N ASN A 315 2.73 -12.47 -13.30
CA ASN A 315 1.63 -13.26 -13.81
C ASN A 315 0.37 -12.38 -14.00
N PRO A 316 -0.15 -12.26 -15.23
CA PRO A 316 -1.30 -11.40 -15.52
C PRO A 316 -2.64 -11.99 -15.10
N ALA A 317 -2.66 -13.17 -14.46
CA ALA A 317 -3.88 -13.83 -14.06
C ALA A 317 -4.68 -12.97 -13.07
N HIS A 318 -5.98 -12.83 -13.32
CA HIS A 318 -6.86 -11.94 -12.57
C HIS A 318 -8.31 -12.43 -12.57
N PHE A 319 -9.07 -11.97 -11.57
CA PHE A 319 -10.51 -11.97 -11.59
C PHE A 319 -11.03 -10.66 -12.19
N LEU A 320 -12.18 -10.72 -12.84
CA LEU A 320 -12.86 -9.56 -13.43
C LEU A 320 -14.35 -9.59 -13.07
N TYR A 321 -14.86 -8.51 -12.47
CA TYR A 321 -16.28 -8.37 -12.15
C TYR A 321 -16.76 -6.92 -12.19
N LEU A 322 -18.07 -6.71 -12.23
CA LEU A 322 -18.69 -5.38 -12.07
C LEU A 322 -19.13 -5.17 -10.62
N GLY A 323 -18.71 -4.05 -10.06
CA GLY A 323 -18.87 -3.72 -8.65
C GLY A 323 -19.14 -2.24 -8.41
N SER A 324 -18.73 -1.76 -7.24
CA SER A 324 -18.85 -0.37 -6.83
C SER A 324 -17.53 0.20 -6.31
N LEU A 325 -17.49 1.50 -6.02
CA LEU A 325 -16.49 2.04 -5.11
C LEU A 325 -16.64 1.36 -3.73
N PRO A 326 -15.53 0.98 -3.06
CA PRO A 326 -15.58 0.33 -1.75
C PRO A 326 -15.66 1.34 -0.59
N VAL A 327 -15.90 2.61 -0.91
CA VAL A 327 -16.03 3.75 0.00
C VAL A 327 -17.20 4.62 -0.45
N PRO A 328 -17.78 5.47 0.42
CA PRO A 328 -18.84 6.39 0.01
C PRO A 328 -18.40 7.30 -1.15
N PRO A 329 -19.26 7.58 -2.14
CA PRO A 329 -20.72 7.31 -2.19
C PRO A 329 -21.11 5.89 -2.67
N CYS A 330 -20.17 4.96 -2.76
CA CYS A 330 -20.40 3.57 -3.17
C CYS A 330 -21.05 3.41 -4.56
N THR A 331 -20.71 4.32 -5.48
CA THR A 331 -21.18 4.32 -6.87
C THR A 331 -20.88 2.98 -7.54
N GLU A 332 -21.87 2.41 -8.20
CA GLU A 332 -21.78 1.14 -8.94
C GLU A 332 -21.18 1.32 -10.34
N ASP A 333 -21.20 0.26 -11.14
CA ASP A 333 -20.65 0.20 -12.50
C ASP A 333 -19.12 0.42 -12.58
N VAL A 334 -18.43 0.03 -11.52
CA VAL A 334 -16.96 -0.01 -11.47
C VAL A 334 -16.47 -1.36 -11.97
N ILE A 335 -15.57 -1.36 -12.95
CA ILE A 335 -14.87 -2.57 -13.36
C ILE A 335 -13.81 -2.90 -12.32
N TRP A 336 -13.90 -4.08 -11.72
CA TRP A 336 -12.89 -4.56 -10.79
C TRP A 336 -12.02 -5.62 -11.44
N VAL A 337 -10.71 -5.36 -11.45
CA VAL A 337 -9.66 -6.32 -11.80
C VAL A 337 -8.93 -6.68 -10.52
N VAL A 338 -9.01 -7.94 -10.08
CA VAL A 338 -8.28 -8.39 -8.89
C VAL A 338 -7.18 -9.32 -9.34
N MET A 339 -5.92 -8.88 -9.22
CA MET A 339 -4.77 -9.70 -9.61
C MET A 339 -4.67 -10.92 -8.68
N LYS A 340 -4.49 -12.11 -9.27
CA LYS A 340 -4.40 -13.38 -8.52
C LYS A 340 -3.04 -13.55 -7.85
N THR A 341 -2.00 -12.98 -8.43
CA THR A 341 -0.65 -12.99 -7.86
C THR A 341 -0.49 -11.80 -6.93
N SER A 342 -0.22 -12.10 -5.66
CA SER A 342 0.14 -11.13 -4.64
C SER A 342 1.55 -10.58 -4.86
N MET A 343 1.79 -9.37 -4.35
CA MET A 343 3.11 -8.77 -4.27
C MET A 343 3.66 -8.93 -2.84
N PRO A 344 4.95 -9.27 -2.68
CA PRO A 344 5.54 -9.42 -1.36
C PRO A 344 5.71 -8.05 -0.68
N MET A 345 5.62 -8.05 0.64
CA MET A 345 6.06 -6.95 1.51
C MET A 345 6.72 -7.52 2.78
N ALA A 346 7.54 -6.69 3.44
CA ALA A 346 8.15 -7.08 4.71
C ALA A 346 7.16 -6.93 5.88
N ASP A 347 7.34 -7.72 6.93
CA ASP A 347 6.51 -7.66 8.15
C ASP A 347 6.52 -6.27 8.80
N ASP A 348 7.68 -5.61 8.82
CA ASP A 348 7.81 -4.26 9.38
C ASP A 348 7.03 -3.22 8.59
N GLN A 349 6.92 -3.39 7.27
CA GLN A 349 6.10 -2.50 6.42
C GLN A 349 4.62 -2.62 6.76
N LEU A 350 4.13 -3.85 6.95
CA LEU A 350 2.77 -4.10 7.44
C LEU A 350 2.57 -3.52 8.84
N ALA A 351 3.54 -3.68 9.74
CA ALA A 351 3.46 -3.21 11.12
C ALA A 351 3.37 -1.69 11.19
N VAL A 352 4.14 -0.95 10.38
CA VAL A 352 4.03 0.51 10.30
C VAL A 352 2.64 0.93 9.84
N PHE A 353 2.12 0.34 8.76
CA PHE A 353 0.78 0.69 8.28
C PHE A 353 -0.31 0.34 9.30
N GLY A 354 -0.21 -0.81 9.97
CA GLY A 354 -1.17 -1.27 10.97
C GLY A 354 -1.24 -0.37 12.22
N ARG A 355 -0.20 0.41 12.51
CA ARG A 355 -0.22 1.43 13.59
C ARG A 355 -0.99 2.69 13.19
N LEU A 356 -0.98 3.04 11.91
CA LEU A 356 -1.75 4.17 11.37
C LEU A 356 -3.22 3.79 11.17
N TYR A 357 -3.45 2.61 10.59
CA TYR A 357 -4.77 2.09 10.28
C TYR A 357 -4.88 0.64 10.79
N PRO A 358 -5.39 0.44 12.02
CA PRO A 358 -5.56 -0.90 12.59
C PRO A 358 -6.44 -1.80 11.71
N ARG A 359 -7.53 -1.22 11.21
CA ARG A 359 -8.45 -1.82 10.24
C ARG A 359 -9.10 -0.72 9.42
N ASN A 360 -9.00 -0.80 8.10
CA ASN A 360 -9.62 0.18 7.21
C ASN A 360 -10.26 -0.49 5.98
N SER A 361 -11.02 -1.55 6.22
CA SER A 361 -11.59 -2.38 5.14
C SER A 361 -13.10 -2.46 5.28
N ARG A 362 -13.82 -2.22 4.19
CA ARG A 362 -15.28 -2.43 4.14
C ARG A 362 -15.58 -3.93 4.23
N PRO A 363 -16.60 -4.36 4.98
CA PRO A 363 -17.07 -5.74 4.96
C PRO A 363 -17.47 -6.22 3.55
N ILE A 364 -17.32 -7.53 3.30
CA ILE A 364 -17.78 -8.14 2.05
C ILE A 364 -19.27 -7.90 1.84
N GLN A 365 -19.63 -7.63 0.58
CA GLN A 365 -20.98 -7.39 0.13
C GLN A 365 -21.52 -8.64 -0.57
N PRO A 366 -22.85 -8.87 -0.56
CA PRO A 366 -23.45 -9.98 -1.28
C PRO A 366 -23.10 -9.96 -2.78
N ALA A 367 -22.70 -11.10 -3.33
CA ALA A 367 -22.39 -11.20 -4.76
C ALA A 367 -23.65 -11.03 -5.64
N ASN A 368 -24.86 -11.31 -5.11
CA ASN A 368 -26.14 -11.13 -5.80
C ASN A 368 -26.20 -11.76 -7.20
N GLY A 369 -25.59 -12.94 -7.36
CA GLY A 369 -25.57 -13.66 -8.64
C GLY A 369 -24.71 -13.01 -9.74
N ARG A 370 -23.89 -12.00 -9.39
CA ARG A 370 -22.95 -11.39 -10.34
C ARG A 370 -21.98 -12.43 -10.88
N LEU A 371 -21.76 -12.36 -12.19
CA LEU A 371 -20.74 -13.15 -12.85
C LEU A 371 -19.35 -12.61 -12.47
N VAL A 372 -18.54 -13.46 -11.86
CA VAL A 372 -17.10 -13.24 -11.69
C VAL A 372 -16.41 -14.04 -12.79
N LEU A 373 -15.63 -13.37 -13.63
CA LEU A 373 -14.78 -14.02 -14.61
C LEU A 373 -13.41 -14.26 -13.98
N GLU A 374 -12.78 -15.36 -14.35
CA GLU A 374 -11.44 -15.71 -13.91
C GLU A 374 -10.59 -16.03 -15.14
N SER A 375 -9.41 -15.42 -15.25
CA SER A 375 -8.46 -15.79 -16.31
C SER A 375 -7.91 -17.20 -16.06
N ARG A 376 -7.84 -18.00 -17.12
CA ARG A 376 -7.15 -19.31 -17.09
C ARG A 376 -5.66 -19.19 -16.79
#